data_AF-A0A2V8RW46-F1
#
_entry.id   AF-A0A2V8RW46-F1
#
_cell.length_a   1.000
_cell.length_b   1.000
_cell.length_c   1.000
_cell.angle_alpha   90.00
_cell.angle_beta   90.00
_cell.angle_gamma   90.00
#
_symmetry.space_group_name_H-M   'P 1'
#
loop_
_entity.id
_entity.type
_entity.pdbx_description
1 polymer ?
#
loop_
_entity_poly.entity_id
_entity_poly.type
_entity_poly.pdbx_seq_one_letter_code
_entity_poly.pdbx_strand_id
1 'polypeptide(L)'
;MLIEDKDKLQGLGTYIDGKMKRYNLLFAVNGGAFALAKLLFDPKTENILGKLTLKHLAIGAVAFTFLMWFDIWLWGENMRTGYFNDKEVFQWRGKAILSLLASLLIIGWLLVALKTMWAIILFTVLLIAGWLLLYVPYKKHQALRRVS
;
A
#
# COMPACT_ATOMS: atom_id res chain seq x y z
N MET A 1 -36.68 5.75 -3.03
CA MET A 1 -35.72 5.84 -4.14
C MET A 1 -34.73 7.00 -3.94
N LEU A 2 -35.16 8.26 -3.79
CA LEU A 2 -34.23 9.40 -3.60
C LEU A 2 -33.39 9.40 -2.31
N ILE A 3 -33.89 8.80 -1.22
CA ILE A 3 -33.16 8.75 0.07
C ILE A 3 -32.03 7.71 0.02
N GLU A 4 -32.27 6.56 -0.61
CA GLU A 4 -31.30 5.46 -0.73
C GLU A 4 -30.07 5.84 -1.59
N ASP A 5 -30.27 6.65 -2.63
CA ASP A 5 -29.17 7.17 -3.46
C ASP A 5 -28.31 8.19 -2.70
N LYS A 6 -28.92 9.03 -1.86
CA LYS A 6 -28.19 10.04 -1.08
C LYS A 6 -27.25 9.40 -0.05
N ASP A 7 -27.70 8.36 0.63
CA ASP A 7 -26.91 7.63 1.62
C ASP A 7 -25.75 6.87 0.98
N LYS A 8 -25.96 6.27 -0.20
CA LYS A 8 -24.88 5.63 -0.98
C LYS A 8 -23.83 6.63 -1.45
N LEU A 9 -24.26 7.80 -1.95
CA LEU A 9 -23.33 8.86 -2.38
C LEU A 9 -22.51 9.40 -1.21
N GLN A 10 -23.12 9.56 -0.02
CA GLN A 10 -22.42 9.98 1.18
C GLN A 10 -21.43 8.92 1.68
N GLY A 11 -21.82 7.64 1.63
CA GLY A 11 -20.92 6.52 1.90
C GLY A 11 -19.73 6.50 0.95
N LEU A 12 -19.96 6.71 -0.35
CA LEU A 12 -18.91 6.74 -1.37
C LEU A 12 -17.94 7.90 -1.15
N GLY A 13 -18.46 9.08 -0.81
CA GLY A 13 -17.64 10.24 -0.42
C GLY A 13 -16.74 9.91 0.77
N THR A 14 -17.30 9.32 1.83
CA THR A 14 -16.56 8.91 3.03
C THR A 14 -15.46 7.89 2.69
N TYR A 15 -15.75 6.94 1.80
CA TYR A 15 -14.75 5.98 1.32
C TYR A 15 -13.63 6.67 0.53
N ILE A 16 -13.94 7.55 -0.41
CA ILE A 16 -12.92 8.25 -1.21
C ILE A 16 -12.01 9.08 -0.30
N ASP A 17 -12.59 9.87 0.61
CA ASP A 17 -11.84 10.69 1.56
C ASP A 17 -10.95 9.85 2.48
N GLY A 18 -11.50 8.77 3.03
CA GLY A 18 -10.77 7.85 3.91
C GLY A 18 -9.60 7.16 3.20
N LYS A 19 -9.77 6.79 1.92
CA LYS A 19 -8.72 6.21 1.08
C LYS A 19 -7.63 7.24 0.78
N MET A 20 -8.00 8.45 0.37
CA MET A 20 -7.06 9.51 0.02
C MET A 20 -6.21 9.94 1.21
N LYS A 21 -6.79 10.09 2.40
CA LYS A 21 -6.04 10.44 3.63
C LYS A 21 -4.95 9.41 3.95
N ARG A 22 -5.24 8.11 3.83
CA ARG A 22 -4.27 7.05 4.12
C ARG A 22 -3.18 6.96 3.07
N TYR A 23 -3.52 7.11 1.79
CA TYR A 23 -2.50 7.19 0.72
C TYR A 23 -1.61 8.42 0.86
N ASN A 24 -2.19 9.58 1.20
CA ASN A 24 -1.40 10.78 1.44
C ASN A 24 -0.44 10.59 2.61
N LEU A 25 -0.88 9.96 3.71
CA LEU A 25 0.00 9.65 4.84
C LEU A 25 1.12 8.68 4.44
N LEU A 26 0.79 7.61 3.70
CA LEU A 26 1.77 6.64 3.19
C LEU A 26 2.85 7.33 2.35
N PHE A 27 2.45 8.18 1.40
CA PHE A 27 3.39 8.87 0.52
C PHE A 27 4.13 10.02 1.22
N ALA A 28 3.50 10.74 2.13
CA ALA A 28 4.13 11.83 2.88
C ALA A 28 5.27 11.30 3.77
N VAL A 29 5.06 10.19 4.48
CA VAL A 29 6.11 9.58 5.32
C VAL A 29 7.24 9.02 4.46
N ASN A 30 6.92 8.34 3.35
CA ASN A 30 7.94 7.85 2.42
C ASN A 30 8.74 8.99 1.77
N GLY A 31 8.08 10.08 1.36
CA GLY A 31 8.73 11.27 0.81
C GLY A 31 9.58 12.00 1.85
N GLY A 32 9.11 12.10 3.09
CA GLY A 32 9.88 12.64 4.21
C GLY A 32 11.12 11.81 4.52
N ALA A 33 11.00 10.48 4.52
CA ALA A 33 12.14 9.58 4.66
C ALA A 33 13.14 9.78 3.51
N PHE A 34 12.68 9.97 2.27
CA PHE A 34 13.58 10.25 1.15
C PHE A 34 14.29 11.61 1.29
N ALA A 35 13.61 12.63 1.78
CA ALA A 35 14.21 13.94 2.06
C ALA A 35 15.30 13.83 3.16
N LEU A 36 15.04 13.07 4.23
CA LEU A 36 16.03 12.79 5.28
C LEU A 36 17.22 12.00 4.73
N ALA A 37 16.98 11.01 3.87
CA ALA A 37 18.05 10.26 3.21
C ALA A 37 18.96 11.19 2.39
N LYS A 38 18.38 12.16 1.67
CA LYS A 38 19.16 13.15 0.91
C LYS A 38 20.04 14.02 1.82
N LEU A 39 19.52 14.46 2.96
CA LEU A 39 20.29 15.22 3.95
C LEU A 39 21.44 14.41 4.55
N LEU A 40 21.25 13.11 4.77
CA LEU A 40 22.31 12.23 5.31
C LEU A 40 23.52 12.05 4.36
N PHE A 41 23.35 12.33 3.07
CA PHE A 41 24.42 12.21 2.07
C PHE A 41 25.04 13.55 1.66
N ASP A 42 24.58 14.67 2.22
CA ASP A 42 25.20 15.96 1.94
C ASP A 42 26.51 16.07 2.75
N PRO A 43 27.69 16.19 2.08
CA PRO A 43 28.99 16.25 2.76
C PRO A 43 29.14 17.48 3.67
N LYS A 44 28.24 18.47 3.59
CA LYS A 44 28.25 19.66 4.45
C LYS A 44 27.47 19.50 5.75
N THR A 45 26.73 18.41 5.91
CA THR A 45 25.89 18.14 7.08
C THR A 45 26.48 17.02 7.91
N GLU A 46 27.63 17.26 8.53
CA GLU A 46 28.13 16.35 9.56
C GLU A 46 27.18 16.39 10.77
N ASN A 47 26.61 15.23 11.10
CA ASN A 47 25.94 14.92 12.38
C ASN A 47 24.58 15.56 12.73
N ILE A 48 23.85 16.16 11.79
CA ILE A 48 22.52 16.76 12.10
C ILE A 48 21.51 15.74 12.67
N LEU A 49 21.65 14.46 12.31
CA LEU A 49 20.73 13.38 12.70
C LEU A 49 21.32 12.39 13.73
N GLY A 50 22.45 12.75 14.36
CA GLY A 50 23.11 11.92 15.38
C GLY A 50 23.52 10.53 14.84
N LYS A 51 23.12 9.45 15.55
CA LYS A 51 23.44 8.05 15.19
C LYS A 51 22.49 7.44 14.15
N LEU A 52 21.60 8.23 13.55
CA LEU A 52 20.66 7.71 12.56
C LEU A 52 21.41 7.38 11.26
N THR A 53 21.40 6.10 10.88
CA THR A 53 21.99 5.65 9.63
C THR A 53 20.90 5.51 8.58
N LEU A 54 21.28 5.55 7.30
CA LEU A 54 20.38 5.28 6.18
C LEU A 54 19.69 3.90 6.31
N LYS A 55 20.38 2.90 6.87
CA LYS A 55 19.80 1.57 7.12
C LYS A 55 18.67 1.62 8.15
N HIS A 56 18.85 2.38 9.25
CA HIS A 56 17.78 2.54 10.25
C HIS A 56 16.55 3.21 9.64
N LEU A 57 16.76 4.23 8.81
CA LEU A 57 15.68 4.92 8.09
C LEU A 57 14.95 4.00 7.12
N ALA A 58 15.69 3.22 6.34
CA ALA A 58 15.12 2.26 5.39
C ALA A 58 14.30 1.16 6.08
N ILE A 59 14.81 0.58 7.18
CA ILE A 59 14.07 -0.42 7.97
C ILE A 59 12.76 0.19 8.52
N GLY A 60 12.83 1.41 9.07
CA GLY A 60 11.66 2.13 9.55
C GLY A 60 10.62 2.36 8.44
N ALA A 61 11.07 2.77 7.25
CA ALA A 61 10.19 2.99 6.11
C ALA A 61 9.52 1.71 5.58
N VAL A 62 10.24 0.58 5.58
CA VAL A 62 9.66 -0.75 5.27
C VAL A 62 8.58 -1.12 6.28
N ALA A 63 8.90 -1.06 7.58
CA ALA A 63 7.97 -1.41 8.64
C ALA A 63 6.71 -0.54 8.61
N PHE A 64 6.89 0.78 8.45
CA PHE A 64 5.77 1.70 8.33
C PHE A 64 4.91 1.41 7.10
N THR A 65 5.52 1.17 5.94
CA THR A 65 4.79 0.86 4.71
C THR A 65 3.98 -0.43 4.85
N PHE A 66 4.54 -1.44 5.51
CA PHE A 66 3.82 -2.69 5.79
C PHE A 66 2.61 -2.46 6.71
N LEU A 67 2.77 -1.68 7.79
CA LEU A 67 1.67 -1.32 8.69
C LEU A 67 0.57 -0.54 7.97
N MET A 68 0.95 0.43 7.14
CA MET A 68 0.00 1.21 6.34
C MET A 68 -0.73 0.36 5.30
N TRP A 69 -0.02 -0.55 4.62
CA TRP A 69 -0.64 -1.50 3.70
C TRP A 69 -1.71 -2.34 4.41
N PHE A 70 -1.38 -2.86 5.59
CA PHE A 70 -2.31 -3.66 6.39
C PHE A 70 -3.50 -2.83 6.90
N ASP A 71 -3.29 -1.61 7.41
CA ASP A 71 -4.37 -0.70 7.83
C ASP A 71 -5.33 -0.40 6.66
N ILE A 72 -4.80 -0.01 5.51
CA ILE A 72 -5.62 0.31 4.33
C ILE A 72 -6.39 -0.92 3.87
N TRP A 73 -5.78 -2.11 3.97
CA TRP A 73 -6.45 -3.35 3.63
C TRP A 73 -7.62 -3.66 4.56
N LEU A 74 -7.40 -3.63 5.88
CA LEU A 74 -8.45 -3.87 6.87
C LEU A 74 -9.58 -2.85 6.74
N TRP A 75 -9.22 -1.57 6.61
CA TRP A 75 -10.20 -0.51 6.45
C TRP A 75 -11.00 -0.65 5.16
N GLY A 76 -10.34 -0.98 4.04
CA GLY A 76 -11.00 -1.21 2.75
C GLY A 76 -11.96 -2.40 2.80
N GLU A 77 -11.56 -3.48 3.48
CA GLU A 77 -12.40 -4.67 3.64
C GLU A 77 -13.61 -4.41 4.54
N ASN A 78 -13.41 -3.65 5.62
CA ASN A 78 -14.49 -3.21 6.51
C ASN A 78 -15.50 -2.31 5.77
N MET A 79 -15.03 -1.41 4.91
CA MET A 79 -15.91 -0.60 4.05
C MET A 79 -16.69 -1.48 3.07
N ARG A 80 -15.99 -2.41 2.39
CA ARG A 80 -16.60 -3.32 1.41
C ARG A 80 -17.73 -4.16 2.01
N THR A 81 -17.47 -4.78 3.17
CA THR A 81 -18.38 -5.73 3.82
C THR A 81 -19.43 -5.05 4.69
N GLY A 82 -19.06 -4.00 5.43
CA GLY A 82 -19.95 -3.33 6.38
C GLY A 82 -20.89 -2.29 5.77
N TYR A 83 -20.52 -1.65 4.65
CA TYR A 83 -21.24 -0.49 4.13
C TYR A 83 -21.68 -0.60 2.66
N PHE A 84 -21.04 -1.46 1.85
CA PHE A 84 -21.27 -1.53 0.40
C PHE A 84 -21.72 -2.91 -0.12
N ASN A 85 -22.17 -3.81 0.77
CA ASN A 85 -22.71 -5.13 0.41
C ASN A 85 -21.84 -5.89 -0.60
N ASP A 86 -20.52 -5.79 -0.45
CA ASP A 86 -19.51 -6.46 -1.28
C ASP A 86 -19.40 -6.08 -2.76
N LYS A 87 -20.18 -5.11 -3.27
CA LYS A 87 -20.32 -4.94 -4.74
C LYS A 87 -19.58 -3.75 -5.37
N GLU A 88 -19.13 -2.76 -4.61
CA GLU A 88 -18.74 -1.47 -5.20
C GLU A 88 -17.33 -1.01 -4.86
N VAL A 89 -16.92 -1.12 -3.60
CA VAL A 89 -15.62 -0.59 -3.13
C VAL A 89 -14.63 -1.72 -2.81
N PHE A 90 -13.35 -1.36 -2.81
CA PHE A 90 -12.23 -2.24 -2.44
C PHE A 90 -12.30 -3.65 -3.05
N GLN A 91 -12.72 -3.70 -4.32
CA GLN A 91 -12.77 -4.91 -5.11
C GLN A 91 -11.36 -5.49 -5.29
N TRP A 92 -11.26 -6.68 -5.87
CA TRP A 92 -9.97 -7.33 -6.15
C TRP A 92 -8.97 -6.41 -6.86
N ARG A 93 -9.44 -5.51 -7.74
CA ARG A 93 -8.62 -4.48 -8.40
C ARG A 93 -8.03 -3.48 -7.41
N GLY A 94 -8.81 -3.04 -6.42
CA GLY A 94 -8.35 -2.13 -5.36
C GLY A 94 -7.30 -2.80 -4.48
N LYS A 95 -7.54 -4.06 -4.10
CA LYS A 95 -6.58 -4.91 -3.38
C LYS A 95 -5.26 -5.05 -4.15
N ALA A 96 -5.36 -5.28 -5.47
CA ALA A 96 -4.21 -5.38 -6.36
C ALA A 96 -3.32 -4.14 -6.35
N ILE A 97 -3.94 -2.99 -6.63
CA ILE A 97 -3.23 -1.73 -6.75
C ILE A 97 -2.58 -1.38 -5.41
N LEU A 98 -3.29 -1.57 -4.30
CA LEU A 98 -2.74 -1.36 -2.96
C LEU A 98 -1.49 -2.21 -2.71
N SER A 99 -1.57 -3.52 -2.96
CA SER A 99 -0.43 -4.43 -2.74
C SER A 99 0.75 -4.14 -3.66
N LEU A 100 0.51 -3.79 -4.92
CA LEU A 100 1.58 -3.40 -5.84
C LEU A 100 2.28 -2.12 -5.38
N LEU A 101 1.52 -1.09 -4.95
CA LEU A 101 2.10 0.15 -4.44
C LEU A 101 2.92 -0.07 -3.18
N ALA A 102 2.38 -0.82 -2.22
CA ALA A 102 3.09 -1.16 -0.99
C ALA A 102 4.38 -1.95 -1.27
N SER A 103 4.30 -2.94 -2.17
CA SER A 103 5.46 -3.74 -2.56
C SER A 103 6.55 -2.83 -3.16
N LEU A 104 6.18 -1.96 -4.09
CA LEU A 104 7.13 -1.05 -4.75
C LEU A 104 7.89 -0.20 -3.73
N LEU A 105 7.19 0.37 -2.74
CA LEU A 105 7.79 1.16 -1.68
C LEU A 105 8.70 0.32 -0.78
N ILE A 106 8.23 -0.85 -0.32
CA ILE A 106 9.02 -1.77 0.51
C ILE A 106 10.32 -2.16 -0.21
N ILE A 107 10.23 -2.50 -1.49
CA ILE A 107 11.41 -2.91 -2.28
C ILE A 107 12.39 -1.76 -2.43
N GLY A 108 11.90 -0.55 -2.72
CA GLY A 108 12.75 0.64 -2.80
C GLY A 108 13.60 0.82 -1.55
N TRP A 109 13.02 0.62 -0.37
CA TRP A 109 13.76 0.72 0.89
C TRP A 109 14.60 -0.52 1.22
N LEU A 110 14.17 -1.73 0.83
CA LEU A 110 14.98 -2.94 0.99
C LEU A 110 16.27 -2.88 0.17
N LEU A 111 16.25 -2.30 -1.02
CA LEU A 111 17.46 -2.05 -1.83
C LEU A 111 18.46 -1.14 -1.12
N VAL A 112 17.98 -0.23 -0.28
CA VAL A 112 18.81 0.66 0.53
C VAL A 112 19.36 -0.06 1.77
N ALA A 113 18.58 -0.97 2.36
CA ALA A 113 18.95 -1.67 3.59
C ALA A 113 19.85 -2.90 3.37
N LEU A 114 19.64 -3.63 2.26
CA LEU A 114 20.25 -4.94 2.00
C LEU A 114 21.21 -4.90 0.81
N LYS A 115 22.07 -5.93 0.70
CA LYS A 115 22.82 -6.16 -0.55
C LYS A 115 21.83 -6.44 -1.68
N THR A 116 22.06 -5.80 -2.83
CA THR A 116 21.18 -5.75 -4.02
C THR A 116 20.61 -7.12 -4.42
N MET A 117 21.38 -8.20 -4.29
CA MET A 117 20.97 -9.57 -4.64
C MET A 117 19.77 -10.08 -3.81
N TRP A 118 19.74 -9.82 -2.49
CA TRP A 118 18.65 -10.27 -1.62
C TRP A 118 17.36 -9.47 -1.85
N ALA A 119 17.50 -8.19 -2.18
CA ALA A 119 16.37 -7.35 -2.54
C ALA A 119 15.70 -7.79 -3.84
N ILE A 120 16.49 -8.25 -4.83
CA ILE A 120 15.96 -8.80 -6.09
C ILE A 120 15.18 -10.11 -5.82
N ILE A 121 15.69 -11.01 -4.97
CA ILE A 121 14.98 -12.26 -4.63
C ILE A 121 13.65 -11.96 -3.94
N LEU A 122 13.64 -11.06 -2.96
CA LEU A 122 12.41 -10.63 -2.28
C LEU A 122 11.42 -9.98 -3.24
N PHE A 123 11.90 -9.19 -4.22
CA PHE A 123 11.07 -8.62 -5.28
C PHE A 123 10.36 -9.69 -6.10
N THR A 124 11.09 -10.70 -6.58
CA THR A 124 10.51 -11.77 -7.40
C THR A 124 9.47 -12.56 -6.61
N VAL A 125 9.74 -12.85 -5.33
CA VAL A 125 8.79 -13.54 -4.44
C VAL A 125 7.53 -12.70 -4.19
N LEU A 126 7.66 -11.40 -3.91
CA LEU A 126 6.53 -10.51 -3.70
C LEU A 126 5.71 -10.30 -4.97
N LEU A 127 6.35 -10.25 -6.14
CA LEU A 127 5.65 -10.21 -7.43
C LEU A 127 4.89 -11.51 -7.70
N ILE A 128 5.49 -12.68 -7.44
CA ILE A 128 4.82 -13.97 -7.61
C ILE A 128 3.67 -14.12 -6.62
N ALA A 129 3.87 -13.75 -5.35
CA ALA A 129 2.84 -13.77 -4.33
C ALA A 129 1.70 -12.81 -4.67
N GLY A 130 2.02 -11.58 -5.11
CA GLY A 130 1.07 -10.62 -5.64
C GLY A 130 0.32 -11.19 -6.84
N TRP A 131 1.03 -11.75 -7.82
CA TRP A 131 0.41 -12.38 -8.99
C TRP A 131 -0.50 -13.54 -8.62
N LEU A 132 -0.12 -14.42 -7.69
CA LEU A 132 -0.94 -15.54 -7.22
C LEU A 132 -2.19 -15.05 -6.47
N LEU A 133 -2.02 -14.06 -5.59
CA LEU A 133 -3.13 -13.40 -4.89
C LEU A 133 -4.10 -12.70 -5.85
N LEU A 134 -3.62 -12.31 -7.04
CA LEU A 134 -4.44 -11.69 -8.09
C LEU A 134 -5.07 -12.69 -9.05
N TYR A 135 -4.35 -13.75 -9.42
CA TYR A 135 -4.76 -14.69 -10.45
C TYR A 135 -5.81 -15.69 -9.94
N VAL A 136 -5.65 -16.16 -8.70
CA VAL A 136 -6.55 -17.17 -8.10
C VAL A 136 -7.99 -16.64 -7.93
N PRO A 137 -8.23 -15.43 -7.37
CA PRO A 137 -9.60 -14.91 -7.23
C PRO A 137 -10.21 -14.45 -8.57
N TYR A 138 -9.38 -13.93 -9.50
CA TYR A 138 -9.84 -13.47 -10.81
C TYR A 138 -10.46 -14.61 -11.63
N LYS A 139 -9.80 -15.79 -11.67
CA LYS A 139 -10.29 -16.95 -12.41
C LYS A 139 -11.59 -17.49 -11.82
N LYS A 140 -11.73 -17.47 -10.48
CA LYS A 140 -12.94 -17.91 -9.77
C LYS A 140 -14.16 -17.01 -10.09
N HIS A 141 -13.98 -15.69 -10.14
CA HIS A 141 -15.05 -14.76 -10.50
C HIS A 141 -15.46 -14.81 -11.97
N GLN A 142 -14.52 -15.09 -12.90
CA GLN A 142 -14.87 -15.31 -14.30
C GLN A 142 -15.65 -16.61 -14.53
N ALA A 143 -15.31 -17.68 -13.81
CA ALA A 143 -16.01 -18.96 -13.92
C ALA A 143 -17.48 -18.83 -13.49
N LEU A 144 -17.77 -18.09 -12.41
CA LEU A 144 -19.14 -17.90 -11.91
C LEU A 144 -20.02 -17.05 -12.85
N ARG A 145 -19.45 -16.10 -13.61
CA ARG A 145 -20.20 -15.27 -14.58
C ARG A 145 -20.51 -15.95 -15.92
N ARG A 146 -19.89 -17.09 -16.23
CA ARG A 146 -20.19 -17.85 -17.46
C ARG A 146 -21.30 -18.89 -17.27
N VAL A 147 -21.72 -19.14 -16.03
CA VAL A 147 -22.70 -20.17 -15.65
C VAL A 147 -24.04 -19.55 -15.22
N SER A 148 -24.08 -18.22 -15.03
CA SER A 148 -25.28 -17.41 -14.78
C SER A 148 -25.75 -16.70 -16.04
#